data_AF-A0A380AC63-F1
#
_entry.id   AF-A0A380AC63-F1
#
_cell.length_a   1.000
_cell.length_b   1.000
_cell.length_c   1.000
_cell.angle_alpha   90.00
_cell.angle_beta   90.00
_cell.angle_gamma   90.00
#
_symmetry.space_group_name_H-M   'P 1'
#
loop_
_entity.id
_entity.type
_entity.pdbx_description
1 polymer ?
#
loop_
_entity_poly.entity_id
_entity_poly.type
_entity_poly.pdbx_seq_one_letter_code
_entity_poly.pdbx_strand_id
1 'polypeptide(L)'
;MKNNVLKDPKSFINSVPHMSFVWGDDNVNFLRKRYAALQHSTLFRGMEYSEDPAQIKQWAPLVMNGRDPAQKIAATRMPLGTDVNFGVITHQLVDALSASDKFKLNLSHEVRDIKRNADQTWSVTVADLNRDGKETTVNAKFVFIGAGGASLTLLQKSGIPEADGYGGFPVGGQFLVTTNPAIANQHLAKVYGLASVGSPPMSVPHLDTRMLDGKRVLLFGPFATFSSKFLKNGSLFDLMHSLSTSNLMPMTHVGLDNFDLVKYLVGQLMMNDDDRFAALKEYFPDAKQADWKLWTAGQRVQIIKKDADKGGVLQFGTEVVSSEDGSIAALLGASPGASTAAPIMLHLMETVFKDKVATPEWQSKLKEIIPSYGHKLNGDIEMTNKIRGYTSSVLGLNYIEVKPETN
;
A
#
# COMPACT_ATOMS: atom_id res chain seq x y z
N MET A 1 -3.56 13.82 -17.02
CA MET A 1 -4.76 14.46 -17.60
C MET A 1 -4.46 15.87 -18.09
N LYS A 2 -4.44 16.91 -17.25
CA LYS A 2 -4.25 18.31 -17.71
C LYS A 2 -2.95 18.55 -18.50
N ASN A 3 -1.86 17.94 -18.06
CA ASN A 3 -0.54 18.08 -18.70
C ASN A 3 -0.23 16.93 -19.68
N ASN A 4 -1.25 16.16 -20.10
CA ASN A 4 -1.11 14.99 -20.99
C ASN A 4 -0.14 13.88 -20.51
N VAL A 5 0.25 13.88 -19.23
CA VAL A 5 1.08 12.84 -18.61
C VAL A 5 0.28 11.54 -18.45
N LEU A 6 -0.72 11.55 -17.57
CA LEU A 6 -1.69 10.45 -17.48
C LEU A 6 -2.79 10.62 -18.52
N LYS A 7 -3.23 9.52 -19.12
CA LYS A 7 -4.26 9.42 -20.16
C LYS A 7 -5.31 8.40 -19.74
N ASP A 8 -6.54 8.59 -20.23
CA ASP A 8 -7.71 7.75 -19.97
C ASP A 8 -7.84 7.30 -18.50
N PRO A 9 -8.53 8.09 -17.65
CA PRO A 9 -8.69 7.77 -16.23
C PRO A 9 -9.18 6.34 -15.96
N LYS A 10 -10.10 5.82 -16.79
CA LYS A 10 -10.68 4.48 -16.59
C LYS A 10 -9.66 3.35 -16.75
N SER A 11 -8.55 3.59 -17.44
CA SER A 11 -7.45 2.63 -17.54
C SER A 11 -6.72 2.41 -16.22
N PHE A 12 -6.74 3.40 -15.30
CA PHE A 12 -5.93 3.36 -14.08
C PHE A 12 -6.67 3.66 -12.78
N ILE A 13 -7.85 4.27 -12.80
CA ILE A 13 -8.66 4.53 -11.61
C ILE A 13 -10.14 4.40 -11.93
N ASN A 14 -10.86 3.66 -11.08
CA ASN A 14 -12.27 3.36 -11.26
C ASN A 14 -13.02 3.50 -9.93
N SER A 15 -14.24 4.05 -9.96
CA SER A 15 -15.14 4.06 -8.81
C SER A 15 -15.49 2.61 -8.42
N VAL A 16 -15.05 2.19 -7.24
CA VAL A 16 -15.33 0.88 -6.64
C VAL A 16 -15.61 1.11 -5.16
N PRO A 17 -16.87 1.03 -4.71
CA PRO A 17 -17.22 1.25 -3.31
C PRO A 17 -16.37 0.42 -2.34
N HIS A 18 -15.97 1.02 -1.24
CA HIS A 18 -15.30 0.30 -0.14
C HIS A 18 -16.32 0.00 0.94
N MET A 19 -16.32 -1.22 1.43
CA MET A 19 -17.26 -1.69 2.44
C MET A 19 -16.52 -2.30 3.61
N SER A 20 -16.96 -2.01 4.83
CA SER A 20 -16.67 -2.87 5.98
C SER A 20 -17.85 -3.81 6.16
N PHE A 21 -17.61 -5.10 6.37
CA PHE A 21 -18.66 -6.10 6.63
C PHE A 21 -18.29 -6.89 7.87
N VAL A 22 -19.25 -7.03 8.79
CA VAL A 22 -19.05 -7.73 10.05
C VAL A 22 -20.26 -8.58 10.39
N TRP A 23 -20.03 -9.61 11.20
CA TRP A 23 -21.06 -10.47 11.76
C TRP A 23 -20.85 -10.68 13.26
N GLY A 24 -21.93 -11.00 13.97
CA GLY A 24 -21.96 -11.18 15.42
C GLY A 24 -22.17 -9.87 16.19
N ASP A 25 -22.71 -9.99 17.41
CA ASP A 25 -23.20 -8.87 18.21
C ASP A 25 -22.15 -7.80 18.50
N ASP A 26 -20.96 -8.21 18.98
CA ASP A 26 -19.90 -7.27 19.35
C ASP A 26 -19.36 -6.50 18.15
N ASN A 27 -19.19 -7.18 17.02
CA ASN A 27 -18.65 -6.57 15.81
C ASN A 27 -19.65 -5.60 15.17
N VAL A 28 -20.95 -5.95 15.17
CA VAL A 28 -22.02 -5.05 14.74
C VAL A 28 -22.04 -3.78 15.61
N ASN A 29 -21.99 -3.95 16.93
CA ASN A 29 -21.93 -2.83 17.87
C ASN A 29 -20.69 -1.95 17.65
N PHE A 30 -19.53 -2.57 17.42
CA PHE A 30 -18.29 -1.86 17.09
C PHE A 30 -18.43 -1.05 15.80
N LEU A 31 -18.93 -1.67 14.72
CA LEU A 31 -19.06 -1.00 13.42
C LEU A 31 -20.06 0.17 13.50
N ARG A 32 -21.16 0.02 14.25
CA ARG A 32 -22.12 1.10 14.51
C ARG A 32 -21.47 2.31 15.18
N LYS A 33 -20.71 2.08 16.26
CA LYS A 33 -19.98 3.13 16.99
C LYS A 33 -18.93 3.79 16.10
N ARG A 34 -18.18 3.00 15.33
CA ARG A 34 -17.18 3.48 14.38
C ARG A 34 -17.80 4.35 13.29
N TYR A 35 -18.92 3.91 12.72
CA TYR A 35 -19.67 4.68 11.73
C TYR A 35 -20.08 6.04 12.28
N ALA A 36 -20.71 6.08 13.46
CA ALA A 36 -21.12 7.31 14.11
C ALA A 36 -19.94 8.27 14.33
N ALA A 37 -18.82 7.76 14.87
CA ALA A 37 -17.62 8.57 15.10
C ALA A 37 -17.03 9.15 13.80
N LEU A 38 -17.05 8.38 12.70
CA LEU A 38 -16.51 8.82 11.42
C LEU A 38 -17.38 9.90 10.76
N GLN A 39 -18.67 10.01 11.05
CA GLN A 39 -19.53 11.07 10.47
C GLN A 39 -19.10 12.49 10.87
N HIS A 40 -18.41 12.65 12.01
CA HIS A 40 -17.85 13.92 12.45
C HIS A 40 -16.64 14.37 11.61
N SER A 41 -16.10 13.50 10.75
CA SER A 41 -15.07 13.87 9.78
C SER A 41 -15.69 14.20 8.42
N THR A 42 -15.42 15.40 7.91
CA THR A 42 -15.85 15.80 6.56
C THR A 42 -15.35 14.84 5.48
N LEU A 43 -14.25 14.13 5.74
CA LEU A 43 -13.67 13.15 4.82
C LEU A 43 -14.43 11.82 4.76
N PHE A 44 -15.27 11.51 5.75
CA PHE A 44 -16.05 10.27 5.78
C PHE A 44 -17.56 10.50 5.63
N ARG A 45 -18.02 11.75 5.57
CA ARG A 45 -19.40 12.09 5.22
C ARG A 45 -19.77 11.56 3.83
N GLY A 46 -20.96 11.00 3.71
CA GLY A 46 -21.42 10.24 2.54
C GLY A 46 -21.21 8.73 2.65
N MET A 47 -20.61 8.25 3.75
CA MET A 47 -20.63 6.82 4.10
C MET A 47 -22.04 6.41 4.52
N GLU A 48 -22.44 5.22 4.10
CA GLU A 48 -23.71 4.58 4.42
C GLU A 48 -23.49 3.49 5.47
N TYR A 49 -24.51 3.20 6.28
CA TYR A 49 -24.51 2.10 7.26
C TYR A 49 -25.83 1.32 7.15
N SER A 50 -25.76 -0.01 7.27
CA SER A 50 -26.93 -0.86 7.30
C SER A 50 -26.72 -2.11 8.15
N GLU A 51 -27.80 -2.55 8.79
CA GLU A 51 -27.95 -3.87 9.42
C GLU A 51 -29.03 -4.70 8.69
N ASP A 52 -29.66 -4.15 7.64
CA ASP A 52 -30.69 -4.83 6.84
C ASP A 52 -30.03 -5.76 5.81
N PRO A 53 -30.25 -7.08 5.89
CA PRO A 53 -29.70 -8.03 4.93
C PRO A 53 -30.09 -7.73 3.48
N ALA A 54 -31.28 -7.18 3.23
CA ALA A 54 -31.74 -6.87 1.88
C ALA A 54 -30.93 -5.71 1.27
N GLN A 55 -30.69 -4.66 2.05
CA GLN A 55 -29.84 -3.54 1.64
C GLN A 55 -28.38 -3.96 1.43
N ILE A 56 -27.80 -4.75 2.36
CA ILE A 56 -26.43 -5.23 2.22
C ILE A 56 -26.27 -6.13 1.00
N LYS A 57 -27.29 -6.95 0.68
CA LYS A 57 -27.30 -7.80 -0.52
C LYS A 57 -27.29 -6.98 -1.82
N GLN A 58 -27.94 -5.82 -1.85
CA GLN A 58 -27.85 -4.91 -3.00
C GLN A 58 -26.43 -4.37 -3.20
N TRP A 59 -25.69 -4.16 -2.10
CA TRP A 59 -24.31 -3.66 -2.16
C TRP A 59 -23.28 -4.74 -2.51
N ALA A 60 -23.42 -5.93 -1.92
CA ALA A 60 -22.45 -7.03 -2.04
C ALA A 60 -23.17 -8.40 -2.14
N PRO A 61 -23.78 -8.75 -3.29
CA PRO A 61 -24.61 -9.94 -3.41
C PRO A 61 -23.84 -11.24 -3.17
N LEU A 62 -22.59 -11.34 -3.64
CA LEU A 62 -21.73 -12.50 -3.38
C LEU A 62 -21.50 -12.75 -1.88
N VAL A 63 -21.54 -11.68 -1.06
CA VAL A 63 -21.31 -11.78 0.39
C VAL A 63 -22.55 -12.26 1.15
N MET A 64 -23.72 -12.01 0.58
CA MET A 64 -25.01 -12.24 1.21
C MET A 64 -25.75 -13.49 0.70
N ASN A 65 -25.51 -13.90 -0.55
CA ASN A 65 -26.12 -15.11 -1.09
C ASN A 65 -25.61 -16.37 -0.34
N GLY A 66 -26.53 -17.27 0.00
CA GLY A 66 -26.23 -18.48 0.77
C GLY A 66 -25.99 -18.27 2.27
N ARG A 67 -26.06 -17.04 2.77
CA ARG A 67 -25.86 -16.72 4.20
C ARG A 67 -27.11 -17.00 5.03
N ASP A 68 -26.91 -17.43 6.27
CA ASP A 68 -27.98 -17.63 7.25
C ASP A 68 -28.74 -16.31 7.54
N PRO A 69 -30.06 -16.24 7.28
CA PRO A 69 -30.87 -15.06 7.57
C PRO A 69 -30.92 -14.67 9.06
N ALA A 70 -30.66 -15.60 9.97
CA ALA A 70 -30.62 -15.34 11.42
C ALA A 70 -29.29 -14.74 11.88
N GLN A 71 -28.24 -14.77 11.04
CA GLN A 71 -26.95 -14.21 11.38
C GLN A 71 -27.03 -12.68 11.50
N LYS A 72 -26.68 -12.15 12.67
CA LYS A 72 -26.54 -10.69 12.85
C LYS A 72 -25.36 -10.18 12.06
N ILE A 73 -25.60 -9.18 11.23
CA ILE A 73 -24.61 -8.58 10.34
C ILE A 73 -24.74 -7.06 10.33
N ALA A 74 -23.65 -6.39 9.95
CA ALA A 74 -23.67 -4.97 9.63
C ALA A 74 -22.67 -4.67 8.53
N ALA A 75 -22.95 -3.63 7.76
CA ALA A 75 -22.00 -3.11 6.79
C ALA A 75 -21.97 -1.58 6.78
N THR A 76 -20.78 -1.04 6.53
CA THR A 76 -20.64 0.32 6.01
C THR A 76 -20.35 0.27 4.52
N ARG A 77 -20.73 1.32 3.79
CA ARG A 77 -20.40 1.49 2.38
C ARG A 77 -19.95 2.91 2.11
N MET A 78 -18.78 3.07 1.52
CA MET A 78 -18.27 4.34 1.01
C MET A 78 -18.36 4.34 -0.52
N PRO A 79 -19.34 5.02 -1.13
CA PRO A 79 -19.52 5.03 -2.58
C PRO A 79 -18.38 5.75 -3.34
N LEU A 80 -17.60 6.56 -2.63
CA LEU A 80 -16.44 7.28 -3.16
C LEU A 80 -15.15 6.42 -3.23
N GLY A 81 -15.22 5.17 -2.80
CA GLY A 81 -14.10 4.23 -2.89
C GLY A 81 -13.60 4.08 -4.35
N THR A 82 -12.32 3.77 -4.49
CA THR A 82 -11.71 3.54 -5.81
C THR A 82 -10.89 2.27 -5.86
N ASP A 83 -10.74 1.73 -7.06
CA ASP A 83 -9.68 0.78 -7.40
C ASP A 83 -8.68 1.46 -8.33
N VAL A 84 -7.39 1.22 -8.08
CA VAL A 84 -6.28 1.88 -8.78
C VAL A 84 -5.35 0.83 -9.37
N ASN A 85 -5.11 0.91 -10.68
CA ASN A 85 -4.12 0.11 -11.38
C ASN A 85 -2.79 0.86 -11.44
N PHE A 86 -1.94 0.62 -10.45
CA PHE A 86 -0.62 1.24 -10.36
C PHE A 86 0.32 0.85 -11.50
N GLY A 87 0.15 -0.33 -12.12
CA GLY A 87 0.95 -0.73 -13.27
C GLY A 87 0.78 0.24 -14.43
N VAL A 88 -0.48 0.58 -14.77
CA VAL A 88 -0.80 1.56 -15.81
C VAL A 88 -0.28 2.95 -15.45
N ILE A 89 -0.43 3.39 -14.20
CA ILE A 89 0.14 4.68 -13.73
C ILE A 89 1.65 4.70 -13.92
N THR A 90 2.35 3.66 -13.47
CA THR A 90 3.81 3.55 -13.57
C THR A 90 4.27 3.64 -15.01
N HIS A 91 3.65 2.88 -15.93
CA HIS A 91 4.00 2.94 -17.35
C HIS A 91 3.78 4.33 -17.93
N GLN A 92 2.62 4.94 -17.71
CA GLN A 92 2.34 6.28 -18.26
C GLN A 92 3.25 7.37 -17.68
N LEU A 93 3.62 7.31 -16.39
CA LEU A 93 4.57 8.24 -15.79
C LEU A 93 5.97 8.07 -16.39
N VAL A 94 6.44 6.83 -16.56
CA VAL A 94 7.74 6.53 -17.15
C VAL A 94 7.79 6.93 -18.62
N ASP A 95 6.74 6.68 -19.40
CA ASP A 95 6.63 7.09 -20.79
C ASP A 95 6.70 8.62 -20.94
N ALA A 96 5.98 9.35 -20.07
CA ALA A 96 6.01 10.81 -20.05
C ALA A 96 7.40 11.35 -19.69
N LEU A 97 8.10 10.75 -18.73
CA LEU A 97 9.47 11.11 -18.38
C LEU A 97 10.43 10.81 -19.54
N SER A 98 10.27 9.66 -20.19
CA SER A 98 11.11 9.20 -21.32
C SER A 98 10.99 10.07 -22.56
N ALA A 99 9.95 10.92 -22.66
CA ALA A 99 9.84 11.92 -23.70
C ALA A 99 10.84 13.09 -23.53
N SER A 100 11.48 13.24 -22.37
CA SER A 100 12.51 14.24 -22.11
C SER A 100 13.92 13.67 -22.27
N ASP A 101 14.78 14.42 -22.93
CA ASP A 101 16.23 14.17 -23.03
C ASP A 101 16.98 14.23 -21.67
N LYS A 102 16.35 14.78 -20.63
CA LYS A 102 16.89 14.88 -19.27
C LYS A 102 16.63 13.63 -18.42
N PHE A 103 15.87 12.66 -18.93
CA PHE A 103 15.58 11.41 -18.24
C PHE A 103 16.21 10.22 -18.98
N LYS A 104 16.77 9.29 -18.21
CA LYS A 104 17.32 8.04 -18.75
C LYS A 104 16.78 6.87 -17.95
N LEU A 105 16.18 5.91 -18.63
CA LEU A 105 15.71 4.66 -18.05
C LEU A 105 16.67 3.52 -18.44
N ASN A 106 17.21 2.83 -17.44
CA ASN A 106 18.02 1.63 -17.65
C ASN A 106 17.30 0.44 -17.01
N LEU A 107 16.76 -0.45 -17.85
CA LEU A 107 16.13 -1.70 -17.42
C LEU A 107 17.14 -2.86 -17.52
N SER A 108 16.89 -3.96 -16.80
CA SER A 108 17.86 -5.07 -16.70
C SER A 108 19.22 -4.62 -16.15
N HIS A 109 19.20 -3.62 -15.27
CA HIS A 109 20.36 -3.08 -14.58
C HIS A 109 20.16 -3.25 -13.08
N GLU A 110 21.13 -3.87 -12.42
CA GLU A 110 21.10 -4.14 -10.99
C GLU A 110 22.06 -3.20 -10.27
N VAL A 111 21.55 -2.41 -9.32
CA VAL A 111 22.40 -1.62 -8.42
C VAL A 111 23.01 -2.56 -7.40
N ARG A 112 24.35 -2.64 -7.38
CA ARG A 112 25.10 -3.54 -6.49
C ARG A 112 25.76 -2.83 -5.34
N ASP A 113 26.13 -1.56 -5.49
CA ASP A 113 26.79 -0.81 -4.43
C ASP A 113 26.49 0.69 -4.51
N ILE A 114 26.54 1.36 -3.37
CA ILE A 114 26.36 2.80 -3.24
C ILE A 114 27.43 3.29 -2.27
N LYS A 115 28.33 4.15 -2.73
CA LYS A 115 29.45 4.64 -1.92
C LYS A 115 29.54 6.15 -1.97
N ARG A 116 29.77 6.78 -0.81
CA ARG A 116 30.02 8.22 -0.71
C ARG A 116 31.45 8.54 -1.13
N ASN A 117 31.59 9.52 -2.02
CA ASN A 117 32.86 10.01 -2.55
C ASN A 117 33.44 11.10 -1.63
N ALA A 118 34.74 11.40 -1.79
CA ALA A 118 35.41 12.44 -1.01
C ALA A 118 34.81 13.85 -1.26
N ASP A 119 34.32 14.10 -2.47
CA ASP A 119 33.66 15.34 -2.88
C ASP A 119 32.17 15.42 -2.45
N GLN A 120 31.74 14.52 -1.55
CA GLN A 120 30.37 14.38 -1.04
C GLN A 120 29.32 13.94 -2.06
N THR A 121 29.72 13.57 -3.29
CA THR A 121 28.82 12.91 -4.25
C THR A 121 28.73 11.39 -3.98
N TRP A 122 27.91 10.70 -4.75
CA TRP A 122 27.68 9.26 -4.64
C TRP A 122 28.14 8.52 -5.89
N SER A 123 28.93 7.47 -5.70
CA SER A 123 29.21 6.45 -6.71
C SER A 123 28.19 5.32 -6.59
N VAL A 124 27.42 5.08 -7.64
CA VAL A 124 26.45 3.98 -7.73
C VAL A 124 26.97 2.93 -8.70
N THR A 125 27.31 1.75 -8.19
CA THR A 125 27.79 0.62 -9.01
C THR A 125 26.61 -0.15 -9.56
N VAL A 126 26.55 -0.28 -10.88
CA VAL A 126 25.43 -0.87 -11.61
C VAL A 126 25.95 -1.97 -12.54
N ALA A 127 25.36 -3.17 -12.43
CA ALA A 127 25.64 -4.30 -13.30
C ALA A 127 24.58 -4.40 -14.42
N ASP A 128 25.03 -4.47 -15.67
CA ASP A 128 24.17 -4.74 -16.83
C ASP A 128 23.93 -6.24 -16.96
N LEU A 129 22.70 -6.67 -16.66
CA LEU A 129 22.32 -8.09 -16.66
C LEU A 129 22.24 -8.68 -18.08
N ASN A 130 22.16 -7.85 -19.12
CA ASN A 130 22.22 -8.31 -20.52
C ASN A 130 23.65 -8.47 -21.04
N ARG A 131 24.66 -8.10 -20.24
CA ARG A 131 26.08 -8.16 -20.60
C ARG A 131 26.88 -8.88 -19.52
N ASP A 132 26.39 -10.05 -19.12
CA ASP A 132 27.03 -10.94 -18.14
C ASP A 132 27.36 -10.24 -16.80
N GLY A 133 26.56 -9.24 -16.42
CA GLY A 133 26.74 -8.49 -15.19
C GLY A 133 27.92 -7.50 -15.23
N LYS A 134 28.36 -7.07 -16.42
CA LYS A 134 29.40 -6.04 -16.56
C LYS A 134 29.03 -4.80 -15.75
N GLU A 135 29.95 -4.39 -14.89
CA GLU A 135 29.73 -3.27 -13.98
C GLU A 135 30.17 -1.94 -14.59
N THR A 136 29.41 -0.90 -14.24
CA THR A 136 29.71 0.50 -14.51
C THR A 136 29.38 1.33 -13.27
N THR A 137 29.93 2.53 -13.17
CA THR A 137 29.66 3.45 -12.06
C THR A 137 28.98 4.71 -12.56
N VAL A 138 27.90 5.10 -11.89
CA VAL A 138 27.21 6.37 -12.11
C VAL A 138 27.49 7.29 -10.94
N ASN A 139 27.98 8.50 -11.21
CA ASN A 139 28.16 9.54 -10.20
C ASN A 139 26.90 10.39 -10.07
N ALA A 140 26.42 10.60 -8.84
CA ALA A 140 25.20 11.33 -8.54
C ALA A 140 25.39 12.30 -7.36
N LYS A 141 24.78 13.49 -7.45
CA LYS A 141 24.75 14.43 -6.31
C LYS A 141 23.66 14.10 -5.30
N PHE A 142 22.61 13.42 -5.75
CA PHE A 142 21.50 12.97 -4.94
C PHE A 142 21.09 11.56 -5.36
N VAL A 143 20.80 10.68 -4.40
CA VAL A 143 20.35 9.31 -4.64
C VAL A 143 19.03 9.06 -3.91
N PHE A 144 18.03 8.56 -4.63
CA PHE A 144 16.78 8.10 -4.04
C PHE A 144 16.61 6.59 -4.22
N ILE A 145 16.49 5.86 -3.11
CA ILE A 145 16.36 4.40 -3.08
C ILE A 145 14.89 4.02 -2.92
N GLY A 146 14.22 3.76 -4.04
CA GLY A 146 12.85 3.23 -4.12
C GLY A 146 12.80 1.75 -4.54
N ALA A 147 13.69 0.92 -4.01
CA ALA A 147 13.96 -0.43 -4.52
C ALA A 147 13.09 -1.55 -3.90
N GLY A 148 11.94 -1.21 -3.31
CA GLY A 148 11.08 -2.16 -2.62
C GLY A 148 11.82 -2.86 -1.48
N GLY A 149 11.76 -4.19 -1.42
CA GLY A 149 12.45 -4.95 -0.36
C GLY A 149 13.98 -4.77 -0.35
N ALA A 150 14.60 -4.46 -1.49
CA ALA A 150 16.05 -4.25 -1.57
C ALA A 150 16.50 -2.88 -1.02
N SER A 151 15.57 -1.96 -0.71
CA SER A 151 15.92 -0.63 -0.22
C SER A 151 16.76 -0.69 1.06
N LEU A 152 16.46 -1.61 1.98
CA LEU A 152 17.22 -1.76 3.24
C LEU A 152 18.68 -2.11 2.96
N THR A 153 18.91 -3.14 2.15
CA THR A 153 20.27 -3.61 1.83
C THR A 153 21.07 -2.56 1.06
N LEU A 154 20.44 -1.82 0.15
CA LEU A 154 21.12 -0.73 -0.58
C LEU A 154 21.44 0.45 0.33
N LEU A 155 20.54 0.79 1.26
CA LEU A 155 20.77 1.81 2.26
C LEU A 155 21.92 1.41 3.20
N GLN A 156 21.98 0.16 3.66
CA GLN A 156 23.08 -0.35 4.48
C GLN A 156 24.43 -0.23 3.74
N LYS A 157 24.47 -0.52 2.43
CA LYS A 157 25.68 -0.34 1.61
C LYS A 157 26.16 1.11 1.53
N SER A 158 25.25 2.08 1.58
CA SER A 158 25.62 3.51 1.59
C SER A 158 26.49 3.91 2.78
N GLY A 159 26.44 3.16 3.89
CA GLY A 159 27.23 3.41 5.10
C GLY A 159 26.84 4.67 5.87
N ILE A 160 25.67 5.26 5.61
CA ILE A 160 25.21 6.42 6.40
C ILE A 160 24.82 5.97 7.82
N PRO A 161 25.09 6.78 8.86
CA PRO A 161 24.73 6.42 10.24
C PRO A 161 23.23 6.19 10.44
N GLU A 162 22.37 6.86 9.67
CA GLU A 162 20.92 6.73 9.78
C GLU A 162 20.39 5.37 9.27
N ALA A 163 21.23 4.60 8.57
CA ALA A 163 20.92 3.22 8.21
C ALA A 163 21.05 2.26 9.41
N ASP A 164 21.80 2.66 10.45
CA ASP A 164 22.04 1.82 11.61
C ASP A 164 20.77 1.61 12.44
N GLY A 165 20.65 0.40 12.98
CA GLY A 165 19.49 0.03 13.80
C GLY A 165 18.23 -0.32 13.00
N TYR A 166 18.30 -0.35 11.67
CA TYR A 166 17.24 -0.92 10.84
C TYR A 166 17.52 -2.39 10.49
N GLY A 167 16.54 -3.24 10.79
CA GLY A 167 16.44 -4.63 10.34
C GLY A 167 15.24 -4.83 9.44
N GLY A 168 15.19 -5.98 8.77
CA GLY A 168 14.11 -6.32 7.84
C GLY A 168 13.61 -7.73 8.07
N PHE A 169 12.30 -7.90 8.04
CA PHE A 169 11.65 -9.21 8.06
C PHE A 169 10.75 -9.37 6.82
N PRO A 170 11.08 -10.28 5.89
CA PRO A 170 10.32 -10.45 4.66
C PRO A 170 8.99 -11.18 4.90
N VAL A 171 7.92 -10.61 4.37
CA VAL A 171 6.55 -11.15 4.38
C VAL A 171 5.99 -11.05 2.97
N GLY A 172 5.60 -12.19 2.40
CA GLY A 172 4.90 -12.25 1.12
C GLY A 172 3.38 -12.34 1.32
N GLY A 173 2.63 -12.11 0.26
CA GLY A 173 1.18 -12.30 0.25
C GLY A 173 0.73 -13.23 -0.89
N GLN A 174 -0.32 -13.99 -0.64
CA GLN A 174 -1.04 -14.77 -1.64
C GLN A 174 -2.51 -14.39 -1.68
N PHE A 175 -3.13 -14.55 -2.84
CA PHE A 175 -4.54 -14.26 -3.03
C PHE A 175 -5.20 -15.41 -3.79
N LEU A 176 -6.41 -15.78 -3.40
CA LEU A 176 -7.30 -16.54 -4.27
C LEU A 176 -7.88 -15.57 -5.30
N VAL A 177 -7.76 -15.92 -6.58
CA VAL A 177 -8.15 -15.06 -7.69
C VAL A 177 -9.14 -15.79 -8.58
N THR A 178 -10.24 -15.11 -8.93
CA THR A 178 -11.13 -15.57 -10.00
C THR A 178 -11.26 -14.50 -11.09
N THR A 179 -11.13 -14.97 -12.32
CA THR A 179 -11.36 -14.18 -13.55
C THR A 179 -12.64 -14.63 -14.26
N ASN A 180 -13.44 -15.51 -13.65
CA ASN A 180 -14.69 -15.97 -14.22
C ASN A 180 -15.68 -14.80 -14.28
N PRO A 181 -16.06 -14.31 -15.48
CA PRO A 181 -16.91 -13.13 -15.62
C PRO A 181 -18.32 -13.35 -15.07
N ALA A 182 -18.81 -14.60 -15.02
CA ALA A 182 -20.11 -14.92 -14.44
C ALA A 182 -20.14 -14.65 -12.94
N ILE A 183 -18.99 -14.71 -12.25
CA ILE A 183 -18.85 -14.42 -10.82
C ILE A 183 -18.39 -12.97 -10.62
N ALA A 184 -17.30 -12.58 -11.28
CA ALA A 184 -16.68 -11.28 -11.08
C ALA A 184 -17.60 -10.09 -11.40
N ASN A 185 -18.51 -10.24 -12.37
CA ASN A 185 -19.45 -9.16 -12.72
C ASN A 185 -20.63 -9.01 -11.76
N GLN A 186 -20.89 -10.01 -10.89
CA GLN A 186 -21.91 -9.90 -9.85
C GLN A 186 -21.48 -8.99 -8.70
N HIS A 187 -20.19 -8.68 -8.59
CA HIS A 187 -19.63 -7.93 -7.46
C HIS A 187 -18.96 -6.64 -7.94
N LEU A 188 -19.19 -5.55 -7.20
CA LEU A 188 -18.55 -4.25 -7.44
C LEU A 188 -18.33 -3.55 -6.10
N ALA A 189 -17.46 -4.14 -5.28
CA ALA A 189 -17.02 -3.56 -4.02
C ALA A 189 -15.63 -4.10 -3.64
N LYS A 190 -15.03 -3.45 -2.66
CA LYS A 190 -13.97 -4.02 -1.82
C LYS A 190 -14.53 -4.24 -0.44
N VAL A 191 -14.64 -5.48 0.00
CA VAL A 191 -15.32 -5.86 1.24
C VAL A 191 -14.29 -6.32 2.26
N TYR A 192 -14.06 -5.47 3.25
CA TYR A 192 -13.12 -5.70 4.35
C TYR A 192 -13.85 -6.22 5.58
N GLY A 193 -13.34 -7.28 6.19
CA GLY A 193 -13.79 -7.70 7.51
C GLY A 193 -13.07 -7.01 8.65
N LEU A 194 -13.49 -7.35 9.87
CA LEU A 194 -12.78 -6.95 11.09
C LEU A 194 -11.65 -7.95 11.39
N ALA A 195 -10.49 -7.44 11.79
CA ALA A 195 -9.39 -8.28 12.26
C ALA A 195 -9.82 -9.06 13.52
N SER A 196 -9.53 -10.36 13.55
CA SER A 196 -9.57 -11.12 14.80
C SER A 196 -8.57 -10.54 15.81
N VAL A 197 -8.89 -10.65 17.10
CA VAL A 197 -8.00 -10.21 18.20
C VAL A 197 -6.61 -10.85 18.04
N GLY A 198 -5.56 -10.04 18.13
CA GLY A 198 -4.16 -10.47 17.95
C GLY A 198 -3.68 -10.57 16.50
N SER A 199 -4.57 -10.42 15.50
CA SER A 199 -4.15 -10.37 14.09
C SER A 199 -3.62 -8.99 13.72
N PRO A 200 -2.53 -8.88 12.94
CA PRO A 200 -2.01 -7.58 12.53
C PRO A 200 -3.04 -6.89 11.63
N PRO A 201 -3.29 -5.59 11.81
CA PRO A 201 -4.40 -4.88 11.15
C PRO A 201 -4.34 -4.90 9.62
N MET A 202 -3.19 -5.21 9.02
CA MET A 202 -2.99 -5.31 7.58
C MET A 202 -3.18 -6.72 6.98
N SER A 203 -3.49 -7.73 7.80
CA SER A 203 -3.48 -9.15 7.37
C SER A 203 -4.87 -9.76 7.21
N VAL A 204 -5.93 -8.99 7.39
CA VAL A 204 -7.30 -9.51 7.34
C VAL A 204 -7.67 -9.82 5.89
N PRO A 205 -8.08 -11.06 5.56
CA PRO A 205 -8.59 -11.37 4.24
C PRO A 205 -9.81 -10.53 3.89
N HIS A 206 -9.85 -10.05 2.66
CA HIS A 206 -10.91 -9.21 2.14
C HIS A 206 -11.25 -9.62 0.69
N LEU A 207 -12.50 -9.44 0.28
CA LEU A 207 -12.97 -9.75 -1.07
C LEU A 207 -13.02 -8.47 -1.91
N ASP A 208 -12.11 -8.38 -2.89
CA ASP A 208 -11.88 -7.17 -3.66
C ASP A 208 -12.21 -7.33 -5.13
N THR A 209 -13.01 -6.39 -5.65
CA THR A 209 -13.04 -6.11 -7.08
C THR A 209 -11.77 -5.37 -7.50
N ARG A 210 -11.12 -5.88 -8.54
CA ARG A 210 -10.02 -5.23 -9.28
C ARG A 210 -10.44 -4.99 -10.72
N MET A 211 -10.13 -3.81 -11.23
CA MET A 211 -10.34 -3.40 -12.61
C MET A 211 -9.00 -3.51 -13.35
N LEU A 212 -8.80 -4.62 -14.07
CA LEU A 212 -7.57 -4.91 -14.79
C LEU A 212 -7.87 -5.01 -16.28
N ASP A 213 -7.24 -4.16 -17.09
CA ASP A 213 -7.36 -4.14 -18.55
C ASP A 213 -8.83 -4.14 -19.03
N GLY A 214 -9.67 -3.33 -18.38
CA GLY A 214 -11.10 -3.21 -18.69
C GLY A 214 -11.98 -4.38 -18.18
N LYS A 215 -11.39 -5.38 -17.50
CA LYS A 215 -12.09 -6.55 -16.96
C LYS A 215 -12.16 -6.50 -15.44
N ARG A 216 -13.25 -7.04 -14.88
CA ARG A 216 -13.38 -7.29 -13.44
C ARG A 216 -12.70 -8.59 -13.07
N VAL A 217 -11.92 -8.55 -12.01
CA VAL A 217 -11.25 -9.68 -11.38
C VAL A 217 -11.55 -9.62 -9.89
N LEU A 218 -11.82 -10.76 -9.25
CA LEU A 218 -11.99 -10.82 -7.80
C LEU A 218 -10.77 -11.44 -7.14
N LEU A 219 -10.30 -10.78 -6.09
CA LEU A 219 -9.20 -11.24 -5.24
C LEU A 219 -9.74 -11.47 -3.83
N PHE A 220 -9.36 -12.57 -3.21
CA PHE A 220 -9.58 -12.84 -1.80
C PHE A 220 -8.26 -13.13 -1.10
N GLY A 221 -8.01 -12.44 0.01
CA GLY A 221 -6.75 -12.49 0.75
C GLY A 221 -6.42 -11.12 1.35
N PRO A 222 -5.17 -10.86 1.77
CA PRO A 222 -4.00 -11.71 1.58
C PRO A 222 -3.96 -12.90 2.56
N PHE A 223 -3.36 -14.00 2.11
CA PHE A 223 -2.81 -15.05 2.97
C PHE A 223 -1.31 -14.81 3.12
N ALA A 224 -0.79 -14.86 4.35
CA ALA A 224 0.62 -14.58 4.58
C ALA A 224 1.51 -15.71 4.04
N THR A 225 2.66 -15.34 3.47
CA THR A 225 3.73 -16.26 3.06
C THR A 225 5.07 -15.76 3.56
N PHE A 226 6.07 -16.63 3.57
CA PHE A 226 7.42 -16.32 4.01
C PHE A 226 8.43 -16.76 2.95
N SER A 227 9.43 -15.92 2.76
CA SER A 227 10.61 -16.22 1.95
C SER A 227 11.78 -15.45 2.55
N SER A 228 12.98 -16.01 2.54
CA SER A 228 14.18 -15.25 2.92
C SER A 228 14.59 -14.20 1.88
N LYS A 229 13.93 -14.18 0.71
CA LYS A 229 14.16 -13.22 -0.38
C LYS A 229 13.47 -11.89 -0.09
N PHE A 230 14.16 -10.79 -0.41
CA PHE A 230 13.60 -9.44 -0.30
C PHE A 230 12.92 -8.99 -1.60
N LEU A 231 13.29 -9.57 -2.74
CA LEU A 231 12.68 -9.35 -4.05
C LEU A 231 12.09 -10.66 -4.62
N LYS A 232 11.13 -10.54 -5.56
CA LYS A 232 10.55 -11.72 -6.25
C LYS A 232 11.64 -12.62 -6.87
N ASN A 233 12.62 -12.00 -7.52
CA ASN A 233 13.76 -12.67 -8.12
C ASN A 233 15.06 -12.42 -7.32
N GLY A 234 14.95 -12.25 -5.99
CA GLY A 234 16.07 -11.99 -5.09
C GLY A 234 16.81 -13.26 -4.62
N SER A 235 17.82 -13.06 -3.77
CA SER A 235 18.65 -14.15 -3.25
C SER A 235 18.00 -14.79 -2.01
N LEU A 236 18.15 -16.11 -1.87
CA LEU A 236 17.75 -16.81 -0.64
C LEU A 236 18.57 -16.37 0.58
N PHE A 237 19.68 -15.67 0.35
CA PHE A 237 20.54 -15.12 1.40
C PHE A 237 20.22 -13.66 1.72
N ASP A 238 19.19 -13.03 1.13
CA ASP A 238 18.89 -11.61 1.36
C ASP A 238 18.70 -11.30 2.85
N LEU A 239 17.87 -12.07 3.56
CA LEU A 239 17.66 -11.92 5.00
C LEU A 239 18.98 -12.01 5.79
N MET A 240 19.83 -12.98 5.47
CA MET A 240 21.11 -13.18 6.15
C MET A 240 22.07 -12.00 5.90
N HIS A 241 22.17 -11.54 4.66
CA HIS A 241 23.01 -10.39 4.31
C HIS A 241 22.50 -9.07 4.88
N SER A 242 21.21 -8.98 5.22
CA SER A 242 20.65 -7.80 5.89
C SER A 242 21.01 -7.72 7.38
N LEU A 243 21.48 -8.83 7.98
CA LEU A 243 21.89 -8.86 9.39
C LEU A 243 23.20 -8.10 9.57
N SER A 244 23.24 -7.26 10.59
CA SER A 244 24.42 -6.53 11.02
C SER A 244 24.54 -6.59 12.55
N THR A 245 25.70 -6.21 13.07
CA THR A 245 25.87 -6.05 14.52
C THR A 245 24.94 -4.98 15.10
N SER A 246 24.57 -3.97 14.30
CA SER A 246 23.68 -2.88 14.71
C SER A 246 22.20 -3.27 14.76
N ASN A 247 21.76 -4.31 14.05
CA ASN A 247 20.35 -4.72 13.99
C ASN A 247 20.01 -6.11 14.58
N LEU A 248 21.02 -6.93 14.92
CA LEU A 248 20.79 -8.27 15.48
C LEU A 248 19.99 -8.26 16.79
N MET A 249 20.32 -7.35 17.70
CA MET A 249 19.59 -7.17 18.96
C MET A 249 18.14 -6.71 18.73
N PRO A 250 17.88 -5.64 17.94
CA PRO A 250 16.53 -5.24 17.57
C PRO A 250 15.69 -6.36 16.94
N MET A 251 16.27 -7.16 16.04
CA MET A 251 15.55 -8.27 15.39
C MET A 251 15.17 -9.37 16.37
N THR A 252 16.06 -9.68 17.33
CA THR A 252 15.79 -10.69 18.37
C THR A 252 14.67 -10.25 19.31
N HIS A 253 14.67 -8.99 19.74
CA HIS A 253 13.64 -8.44 20.63
C HIS A 253 12.26 -8.48 19.98
N VAL A 254 12.17 -8.07 18.71
CA VAL A 254 10.92 -8.13 17.95
C VAL A 254 10.34 -9.54 17.90
N GLY A 255 11.18 -10.56 17.69
CA GLY A 255 10.73 -11.95 17.65
C GLY A 255 10.09 -12.42 18.97
N LEU A 256 10.58 -11.91 20.10
CA LEU A 256 10.05 -12.22 21.44
C LEU A 256 8.80 -11.39 21.77
N ASP A 257 8.83 -10.09 21.50
CA ASP A 257 7.78 -9.14 21.89
C ASP A 257 6.53 -9.22 21.00
N ASN A 258 6.62 -9.84 19.82
CA ASN A 258 5.53 -9.92 18.85
C ASN A 258 5.06 -11.36 18.64
N PHE A 259 4.97 -12.13 19.74
CA PHE A 259 4.59 -13.54 19.71
C PHE A 259 3.25 -13.79 19.00
N ASP A 260 2.25 -12.94 19.19
CA ASP A 260 0.94 -13.09 18.52
C ASP A 260 1.05 -12.96 16.99
N LEU A 261 1.84 -12.00 16.52
CA LEU A 261 2.13 -11.85 15.08
C LEU A 261 2.89 -13.07 14.56
N VAL A 262 3.93 -13.53 15.26
CA VAL A 262 4.69 -14.72 14.85
C VAL A 262 3.78 -15.95 14.79
N LYS A 263 2.97 -16.17 15.82
CA LYS A 263 1.98 -17.26 15.87
C LYS A 263 0.97 -17.16 14.73
N TYR A 264 0.47 -15.96 14.44
CA TYR A 264 -0.43 -15.71 13.32
C TYR A 264 0.24 -16.05 11.97
N LEU A 265 1.47 -15.57 11.73
CA LEU A 265 2.21 -15.85 10.50
C LEU A 265 2.49 -17.35 10.33
N VAL A 266 2.90 -18.04 11.40
CA VAL A 266 3.09 -19.50 11.39
C VAL A 266 1.78 -20.20 11.04
N GLY A 267 0.66 -19.80 11.65
CA GLY A 267 -0.65 -20.35 11.30
C GLY A 267 -1.02 -20.16 9.83
N GLN A 268 -0.78 -18.97 9.28
CA GLN A 268 -1.00 -18.69 7.86
C GLN A 268 -0.11 -19.54 6.94
N LEU A 269 1.14 -19.79 7.33
CA LEU A 269 2.07 -20.63 6.57
C LEU A 269 1.67 -22.11 6.56
N MET A 270 0.97 -22.57 7.59
CA MET A 270 0.49 -23.95 7.71
C MET A 270 -0.81 -24.20 6.93
N MET A 271 -1.50 -23.14 6.46
CA MET A 271 -2.74 -23.30 5.70
C MET A 271 -2.50 -24.06 4.39
N ASN A 272 -3.35 -25.04 4.12
CA ASN A 272 -3.44 -25.68 2.81
C ASN A 272 -4.49 -24.96 1.93
N ASP A 273 -4.70 -25.46 0.71
CA ASP A 273 -5.65 -24.83 -0.24
C ASP A 273 -7.10 -24.91 0.21
N ASP A 274 -7.48 -25.97 0.94
CA ASP A 274 -8.83 -26.13 1.49
C ASP A 274 -9.08 -25.15 2.64
N ASP A 275 -8.07 -24.89 3.49
CA ASP A 275 -8.16 -23.89 4.57
C ASP A 275 -8.34 -22.48 3.99
N ARG A 276 -7.56 -22.14 2.95
CA ARG A 276 -7.67 -20.84 2.26
C ARG A 276 -9.05 -20.68 1.62
N PHE A 277 -9.56 -21.76 1.03
CA PHE A 277 -10.87 -21.78 0.41
C PHE A 277 -12.01 -21.71 1.44
N ALA A 278 -11.86 -22.37 2.59
CA ALA A 278 -12.80 -22.26 3.70
C ALA A 278 -12.92 -20.82 4.20
N ALA A 279 -11.80 -20.11 4.35
CA ALA A 279 -11.80 -18.68 4.69
C ALA A 279 -12.53 -17.83 3.63
N LEU A 280 -12.37 -18.14 2.34
CA LEU A 280 -13.15 -17.49 1.28
C LEU A 280 -14.64 -17.74 1.46
N LYS A 281 -15.07 -18.96 1.82
CA LYS A 281 -16.49 -19.29 2.02
C LYS A 281 -17.16 -18.52 3.15
N GLU A 282 -16.40 -18.05 4.15
CA GLU A 282 -16.94 -17.15 5.17
C GLU A 282 -17.44 -15.83 4.56
N TYR A 283 -16.78 -15.36 3.49
CA TYR A 283 -17.15 -14.15 2.76
C TYR A 283 -18.02 -14.42 1.54
N PHE A 284 -17.87 -15.56 0.86
CA PHE A 284 -18.64 -15.92 -0.31
C PHE A 284 -19.15 -17.38 -0.17
N PRO A 285 -20.30 -17.58 0.50
CA PRO A 285 -20.79 -18.93 0.86
C PRO A 285 -20.92 -19.89 -0.33
N ASP A 286 -21.38 -19.37 -1.48
CA ASP A 286 -21.61 -20.14 -2.70
C ASP A 286 -20.35 -20.32 -3.57
N ALA A 287 -19.16 -19.93 -3.08
CA ALA A 287 -17.91 -20.11 -3.81
C ALA A 287 -17.68 -21.59 -4.15
N LYS A 288 -17.13 -21.85 -5.34
CA LYS A 288 -16.73 -23.17 -5.82
C LYS A 288 -15.23 -23.18 -6.09
N GLN A 289 -14.50 -24.13 -5.51
CA GLN A 289 -13.03 -24.15 -5.53
C GLN A 289 -12.45 -24.11 -6.95
N ALA A 290 -13.11 -24.77 -7.91
CA ALA A 290 -12.70 -24.81 -9.32
C ALA A 290 -12.65 -23.43 -10.02
N ASP A 291 -13.37 -22.43 -9.50
CA ASP A 291 -13.39 -21.07 -10.05
C ASP A 291 -12.23 -20.19 -9.55
N TRP A 292 -11.44 -20.67 -8.59
CA TRP A 292 -10.42 -19.88 -7.90
C TRP A 292 -9.03 -20.47 -8.08
N LYS A 293 -8.05 -19.59 -8.25
CA LYS A 293 -6.63 -19.95 -8.38
C LYS A 293 -5.80 -19.16 -7.40
N LEU A 294 -4.83 -19.81 -6.77
CA LEU A 294 -3.88 -19.15 -5.90
C LEU A 294 -2.88 -18.34 -6.75
N TRP A 295 -2.68 -17.08 -6.37
CA TRP A 295 -1.74 -16.16 -7.00
C TRP A 295 -0.78 -15.58 -5.96
N THR A 296 0.52 -15.67 -6.24
CA THR A 296 1.57 -15.13 -5.36
C THR A 296 1.88 -13.68 -5.70
N ALA A 297 1.72 -12.79 -4.72
CA ALA A 297 1.99 -11.37 -4.85
C ALA A 297 3.49 -11.04 -4.70
N GLY A 298 3.83 -9.76 -4.59
CA GLY A 298 5.19 -9.31 -4.29
C GLY A 298 5.61 -9.65 -2.86
N GLN A 299 6.93 -9.62 -2.64
CA GLN A 299 7.53 -9.65 -1.31
C GLN A 299 7.52 -8.24 -0.71
N ARG A 300 7.24 -8.14 0.59
CA ARG A 300 7.36 -6.90 1.37
C ARG A 300 8.37 -7.13 2.49
N VAL A 301 9.22 -6.16 2.77
CA VAL A 301 10.12 -6.23 3.92
C VAL A 301 9.55 -5.35 5.02
N GLN A 302 9.11 -5.99 6.09
CA GLN A 302 8.63 -5.33 7.29
C GLN A 302 9.84 -4.80 8.07
N ILE A 303 9.86 -3.51 8.37
CA ILE A 303 11.03 -2.88 8.97
C ILE A 303 10.98 -2.99 10.48
N ILE A 304 12.14 -3.30 11.05
CA ILE A 304 12.40 -3.32 12.48
C ILE A 304 13.31 -2.14 12.77
N LYS A 305 12.86 -1.22 13.62
CA LYS A 305 13.64 -0.05 14.03
C LYS A 305 14.13 -0.27 15.46
N LYS A 306 15.41 -0.02 15.69
CA LYS A 306 15.99 0.03 17.03
C LYS A 306 15.28 1.09 17.86
N ASP A 307 14.86 0.70 19.05
CA ASP A 307 14.22 1.58 20.02
C ASP A 307 15.07 1.59 21.29
N ALA A 308 15.18 2.75 21.94
CA ALA A 308 16.03 2.92 23.11
C ALA A 308 15.52 2.12 24.32
N ASP A 309 14.20 2.00 24.46
CA ASP A 309 13.56 1.38 25.63
C ASP A 309 13.19 -0.08 25.35
N LYS A 310 12.72 -0.36 24.13
CA LYS A 310 12.19 -1.68 23.73
C LYS A 310 13.22 -2.55 23.01
N GLY A 311 14.40 -2.02 22.69
CA GLY A 311 15.44 -2.72 21.92
C GLY A 311 15.13 -2.80 20.42
N GLY A 312 13.91 -3.18 20.03
CA GLY A 312 13.45 -3.18 18.63
C GLY A 312 11.92 -3.13 18.50
N VAL A 313 11.42 -2.39 17.51
CA VAL A 313 9.98 -2.21 17.26
C VAL A 313 9.67 -2.43 15.78
N LEU A 314 8.62 -3.22 15.50
CA LEU A 314 8.08 -3.39 14.15
C LEU A 314 7.37 -2.13 13.68
N GLN A 315 7.76 -1.63 12.51
CA GLN A 315 7.17 -0.45 11.89
C GLN A 315 6.10 -0.85 10.89
N PHE A 316 4.83 -0.76 11.30
CA PHE A 316 3.66 -1.04 10.46
C PHE A 316 3.38 0.12 9.49
N GLY A 317 4.29 0.34 8.53
CA GLY A 317 4.18 1.44 7.57
C GLY A 317 5.39 1.56 6.64
N THR A 318 5.38 2.62 5.85
CA THR A 318 6.55 3.06 5.08
C THR A 318 7.37 3.99 5.96
N GLU A 319 8.65 3.71 6.11
CA GLU A 319 9.60 4.60 6.79
C GLU A 319 10.44 5.32 5.74
N VAL A 320 10.62 6.63 5.92
CA VAL A 320 11.54 7.43 5.11
C VAL A 320 12.82 7.61 5.92
N VAL A 321 13.95 7.20 5.35
CA VAL A 321 15.26 7.43 5.96
C VAL A 321 16.06 8.32 5.01
N SER A 322 16.68 9.37 5.52
CA SER A 322 17.56 10.27 4.76
C SER A 322 18.81 10.58 5.56
N SER A 323 19.92 10.83 4.85
CA SER A 323 21.14 11.34 5.48
C SER A 323 20.92 12.73 6.05
N GLU A 324 21.70 13.10 7.07
CA GLU A 324 21.70 14.43 7.69
C GLU A 324 21.84 15.58 6.66
N ASP A 325 22.67 15.37 5.63
CA ASP A 325 22.89 16.35 4.56
C ASP A 325 21.84 16.31 3.43
N GLY A 326 20.88 15.37 3.50
CA GLY A 326 19.83 15.19 2.50
C GLY A 326 20.29 14.70 1.13
N SER A 327 21.55 14.26 0.97
CA SER A 327 22.10 13.81 -0.31
C SER A 327 21.69 12.39 -0.70
N ILE A 328 21.18 11.58 0.24
CA ILE A 328 20.58 10.28 -0.04
C ILE A 328 19.33 10.07 0.79
N ALA A 329 18.33 9.42 0.20
CA ALA A 329 17.12 9.00 0.90
C ALA A 329 16.61 7.65 0.41
N ALA A 330 15.93 6.91 1.29
CA ALA A 330 15.37 5.61 1.01
C ALA A 330 13.93 5.48 1.54
N LEU A 331 13.11 4.76 0.79
CA LEU A 331 11.81 4.27 1.25
C LEU A 331 11.97 2.83 1.73
N LEU A 332 11.78 2.62 3.02
CA LEU A 332 11.81 1.32 3.68
C LEU A 332 10.38 0.89 4.06
N GLY A 333 10.16 -0.40 4.26
CA GLY A 333 8.92 -0.91 4.86
C GLY A 333 7.84 -1.28 3.85
N ALA A 334 6.60 -1.24 4.34
CA ALA A 334 5.44 -1.58 3.54
C ALA A 334 5.35 -0.61 2.36
N SER A 335 5.07 -1.15 1.17
CA SER A 335 4.79 -0.31 0.00
C SER A 335 3.66 0.66 0.34
N PRO A 336 3.87 1.98 0.18
CA PRO A 336 2.86 2.95 0.55
C PRO A 336 1.62 2.71 -0.31
N GLY A 337 0.47 2.55 0.35
CA GLY A 337 -0.81 2.43 -0.32
C GLY A 337 -1.17 3.73 -1.06
N ALA A 338 -2.24 3.67 -1.86
CA ALA A 338 -2.71 4.81 -2.64
C ALA A 338 -2.88 6.11 -1.82
N SER A 339 -3.32 5.98 -0.57
CA SER A 339 -3.57 7.10 0.33
C SER A 339 -2.31 7.69 0.98
N THR A 340 -1.18 6.98 0.97
CA THR A 340 0.03 7.40 1.69
C THR A 340 1.21 7.74 0.78
N ALA A 341 1.25 7.22 -0.45
CA ALA A 341 2.39 7.45 -1.35
C ALA A 341 2.67 8.93 -1.64
N ALA A 342 1.64 9.71 -2.00
CA ALA A 342 1.77 11.13 -2.29
C ALA A 342 2.24 11.96 -1.07
N PRO A 343 1.60 11.88 0.12
CA PRO A 343 2.06 12.64 1.28
C PRO A 343 3.45 12.21 1.77
N ILE A 344 3.82 10.93 1.65
CA ILE A 344 5.18 10.46 1.98
C ILE A 344 6.23 11.13 1.08
N MET A 345 6.01 11.14 -0.24
CA MET A 345 6.95 11.77 -1.16
C MET A 345 7.03 13.28 -0.97
N LEU A 346 5.90 13.92 -0.64
CA LEU A 346 5.87 15.36 -0.32
C LEU A 346 6.68 15.65 0.95
N HIS A 347 6.47 14.87 2.00
CA HIS A 347 7.23 15.00 3.25
C HIS A 347 8.73 14.77 3.03
N LEU A 348 9.10 13.79 2.21
CA LEU A 348 10.49 13.58 1.82
C LEU A 348 11.06 14.82 1.14
N MET A 349 10.35 15.40 0.16
CA MET A 349 10.80 16.62 -0.52
C MET A 349 10.98 17.79 0.46
N GLU A 350 10.04 17.98 1.40
CA GLU A 350 10.14 18.98 2.47
C GLU A 350 11.35 18.77 3.37
N THR A 351 11.83 17.53 3.49
CA THR A 351 12.98 17.16 4.31
C THR A 351 14.29 17.37 3.54
N VAL A 352 14.47 16.67 2.41
CA VAL A 352 15.77 16.62 1.70
C VAL A 352 15.98 17.76 0.72
N PHE A 353 14.92 18.47 0.33
CA PHE A 353 14.97 19.66 -0.51
C PHE A 353 14.38 20.89 0.19
N LYS A 354 14.46 20.97 1.52
CA LYS A 354 13.86 22.03 2.34
C LYS A 354 14.12 23.44 1.81
N ASP A 355 15.36 23.74 1.40
CA ASP A 355 15.75 25.07 0.91
C ASP A 355 15.10 25.38 -0.45
N LYS A 356 14.88 24.36 -1.29
CA LYS A 356 14.14 24.51 -2.55
C LYS A 356 12.66 24.68 -2.28
N VAL A 357 12.08 23.84 -1.43
CA VAL A 357 10.66 23.92 -1.05
C VAL A 357 10.32 25.28 -0.46
N ALA A 358 11.22 25.91 0.29
CA ALA A 358 11.02 27.26 0.84
C ALA A 358 10.98 28.38 -0.23
N THR A 359 11.43 28.12 -1.46
CA THR A 359 11.45 29.14 -2.52
C THR A 359 10.04 29.44 -3.04
N PRO A 360 9.76 30.69 -3.48
CA PRO A 360 8.48 31.03 -4.10
C PRO A 360 8.14 30.18 -5.34
N GLU A 361 9.16 29.80 -6.11
CA GLU A 361 9.01 28.98 -7.32
C GLU A 361 8.43 27.59 -6.98
N TRP A 362 9.03 26.89 -6.01
CA TRP A 362 8.54 25.57 -5.60
C TRP A 362 7.22 25.66 -4.85
N GLN A 363 7.02 26.66 -3.99
CA GLN A 363 5.73 26.88 -3.33
C GLN A 363 4.60 27.07 -4.35
N SER A 364 4.84 27.87 -5.40
CA SER A 364 3.89 28.05 -6.49
C SER A 364 3.62 26.73 -7.21
N LYS A 365 4.67 25.97 -7.53
CA LYS A 365 4.53 24.69 -8.25
C LYS A 365 3.82 23.62 -7.43
N LEU A 366 4.10 23.54 -6.12
CA LEU A 366 3.43 22.61 -5.21
C LEU A 366 1.93 22.92 -5.10
N LYS A 367 1.55 24.21 -5.02
CA LYS A 367 0.14 24.63 -5.01
C LYS A 367 -0.56 24.42 -6.34
N GLU A 368 0.16 24.48 -7.46
CA GLU A 368 -0.37 24.10 -8.78
C GLU A 368 -0.73 22.61 -8.84
N ILE A 369 0.15 21.74 -8.33
CA ILE A 369 -0.03 20.29 -8.34
C ILE A 369 -1.03 19.83 -7.28
N ILE A 370 -0.94 20.40 -6.07
CA ILE A 370 -1.75 20.09 -4.89
C ILE A 370 -2.40 21.39 -4.40
N PRO A 371 -3.59 21.76 -4.90
CA PRO A 371 -4.24 23.02 -4.54
C PRO A 371 -4.55 23.19 -3.05
N SER A 372 -4.59 22.09 -2.29
CA SER A 372 -4.76 22.08 -0.83
C SER A 372 -3.44 22.05 -0.05
N TYR A 373 -2.30 22.24 -0.69
CA TYR A 373 -1.00 22.18 -0.02
C TYR A 373 -0.92 23.23 1.09
N GLY A 374 -0.57 22.81 2.30
CA GLY A 374 -0.56 23.64 3.51
C GLY A 374 -1.90 23.79 4.22
N HIS A 375 -2.97 23.15 3.74
CA HIS A 375 -4.32 23.23 4.33
C HIS A 375 -4.84 21.87 4.80
N LYS A 376 -5.48 21.84 5.97
CA LYS A 376 -6.17 20.65 6.50
C LYS A 376 -7.59 20.58 5.94
N LEU A 377 -7.90 19.52 5.19
CA LEU A 377 -9.24 19.34 4.61
C LEU A 377 -10.30 18.92 5.63
N ASN A 378 -9.93 18.08 6.61
CA ASN A 378 -10.90 17.64 7.60
C ASN A 378 -11.39 18.81 8.47
N GLY A 379 -12.70 19.08 8.43
CA GLY A 379 -13.33 20.22 9.09
C GLY A 379 -13.59 21.43 8.18
N ASP A 380 -12.91 21.51 7.03
CA ASP A 380 -13.14 22.56 6.02
C ASP A 380 -14.04 22.01 4.91
N ILE A 381 -15.34 22.29 5.02
CA ILE A 381 -16.36 21.77 4.11
C ILE A 381 -16.18 22.35 2.70
N GLU A 382 -15.96 23.66 2.58
CA GLU A 382 -15.83 24.34 1.30
C GLU A 382 -14.62 23.80 0.53
N MET A 383 -13.46 23.75 1.18
CA MET A 383 -12.24 23.25 0.54
C MET A 383 -12.35 21.76 0.23
N THR A 384 -12.98 20.96 1.11
CA THR A 384 -13.22 19.54 0.84
C THR A 384 -14.06 19.35 -0.42
N ASN A 385 -15.18 20.07 -0.55
CA ASN A 385 -16.06 20.00 -1.71
C ASN A 385 -15.36 20.49 -2.98
N LYS A 386 -14.61 21.59 -2.90
CA LYS A 386 -13.82 22.12 -4.01
C LYS A 386 -12.82 21.09 -4.53
N ILE A 387 -12.01 20.49 -3.66
CA ILE A 387 -10.98 19.52 -4.04
C ILE A 387 -11.60 18.21 -4.56
N ARG A 388 -12.64 17.70 -3.87
CA ARG A 388 -13.33 16.48 -4.30
C ARG A 388 -14.04 16.67 -5.63
N GLY A 389 -14.78 17.75 -5.80
CA GLY A 389 -15.48 18.06 -7.05
C GLY A 389 -14.50 18.21 -8.21
N TYR A 390 -13.41 18.95 -7.99
CA TYR A 390 -12.35 19.10 -8.99
C TYR A 390 -11.69 17.77 -9.37
N THR A 391 -11.20 17.00 -8.40
CA THR A 391 -10.49 15.73 -8.67
C THR A 391 -11.41 14.68 -9.26
N SER A 392 -12.65 14.58 -8.78
CA SER A 392 -13.64 13.64 -9.31
C SER A 392 -14.03 13.96 -10.74
N SER A 393 -14.21 15.25 -11.07
CA SER A 393 -14.48 15.68 -12.45
C SER A 393 -13.31 15.35 -13.39
N VAL A 394 -12.08 15.67 -12.99
CA VAL A 394 -10.88 15.40 -13.81
C VAL A 394 -10.64 13.90 -14.04
N LEU A 395 -10.99 13.07 -13.06
CA LEU A 395 -10.76 11.62 -13.08
C LEU A 395 -12.00 10.80 -13.48
N GLY A 396 -13.15 11.44 -13.70
CA GLY A 396 -14.41 10.75 -13.99
C GLY A 396 -14.91 9.86 -12.84
N LEU A 397 -14.70 10.27 -11.58
CA LEU A 397 -15.09 9.54 -10.38
C LEU A 397 -16.43 10.04 -9.82
N ASN A 398 -17.01 9.24 -8.93
CA ASN A 398 -18.19 9.63 -8.19
C ASN A 398 -17.86 10.80 -7.25
N TYR A 399 -18.77 11.77 -7.17
CA TYR A 399 -18.69 12.88 -6.25
C TYR A 399 -19.94 12.90 -5.35
N ILE A 400 -19.72 13.08 -4.06
CA ILE A 400 -20.77 13.34 -3.07
C ILE A 400 -20.40 14.64 -2.39
N GLU A 401 -21.31 15.60 -2.45
CA GLU A 401 -21.17 16.87 -1.75
C GLU A 401 -21.23 16.64 -0.24
N VAL A 402 -20.23 17.14 0.46
CA VAL A 402 -20.18 17.16 1.91
C VAL A 402 -21.10 18.27 2.40
N LYS A 403 -22.17 17.88 3.08
CA LYS A 403 -23.08 18.82 3.75
C LYS A 403 -22.57 19.18 5.14
N PRO A 404 -22.98 20.33 5.71
CA PRO A 404 -22.83 20.62 7.14
C PRO A 404 -23.39 19.50 8.01
N GLU A 405 -22.88 19.39 9.23
CA GLU A 405 -23.47 18.46 10.20
C GLU A 405 -24.89 18.93 10.50
N THR A 406 -25.86 18.03 10.37
CA THR A 406 -27.20 18.30 10.88
C THR A 406 -27.17 18.08 12.38
N ASN A 407 -27.43 19.15 13.15
CA ASN A 407 -27.55 19.10 14.61
C ASN A 407 -28.57 18.06 15.08
#